data_AF-A0A969WLB0-F1
#
_entry.id   AF-A0A969WLB0-F1
#
_cell.length_a   1.000
_cell.length_b   1.000
_cell.length_c   1.000
_cell.angle_alpha   90.00
_cell.angle_beta   90.00
_cell.angle_gamma   90.00
#
_symmetry.space_group_name_H-M   'P 1'
#
loop_
_entity.id
_entity.type
_entity.pdbx_description
1 polymer ?
#
loop_
_entity_poly.entity_id
_entity_poly.type
_entity_poly.pdbx_seq_one_letter_code
_entity_poly.pdbx_strand_id
1 'polypeptide(L)'
;MFTQKVRLLVLLVGAALIFVLAACTGASEAATPSIGDRLIVTEGSFDNLPLTAAEAEEAGWIDTGECVPNMGRHFLQMMGEQPGPVVLLYNPAGELIGVELESLSEQPAPPWEHLEHGHPGMEFEHWTIHFWFSDPADACAA
;
A
#
# COMPACT_ATOMS: atom_id res chain seq x y z
N MET A 1 -56.96 -14.28 -29.17
CA MET A 1 -56.19 -14.49 -27.92
C MET A 1 -54.68 -14.74 -28.13
N PHE A 2 -54.22 -15.26 -29.28
CA PHE A 2 -52.80 -15.55 -29.52
C PHE A 2 -51.93 -14.29 -29.71
N THR A 3 -52.45 -13.28 -30.41
CA THR A 3 -51.72 -12.05 -30.78
C THR A 3 -51.40 -11.12 -29.60
N GLN A 4 -52.19 -11.18 -28.53
CA GLN A 4 -52.01 -10.36 -27.33
C GLN A 4 -50.90 -10.90 -26.42
N LYS A 5 -50.73 -12.23 -26.36
CA LYS A 5 -49.66 -12.88 -25.61
C LYS A 5 -48.28 -12.63 -26.23
N VAL A 6 -48.20 -12.60 -27.57
CA VAL A 6 -46.95 -12.32 -28.30
C VAL A 6 -46.52 -10.86 -28.13
N ARG A 7 -47.46 -9.89 -28.17
CA ARG A 7 -47.15 -8.47 -27.90
C ARG A 7 -46.64 -8.23 -26.49
N LEU A 8 -47.23 -8.90 -25.49
CA LEU A 8 -46.80 -8.78 -24.10
C LEU A 8 -45.42 -9.39 -23.86
N LEU A 9 -45.12 -10.52 -24.50
CA LEU A 9 -43.81 -11.17 -24.40
C LEU A 9 -42.70 -10.32 -25.05
N VAL A 10 -42.97 -9.71 -26.21
CA VAL A 10 -42.00 -8.81 -26.89
C VAL A 10 -41.73 -7.54 -26.07
N LEU A 11 -42.75 -6.98 -25.41
CA LEU A 11 -42.59 -5.83 -24.52
C LEU A 11 -41.80 -6.17 -23.25
N LEU A 12 -42.04 -7.34 -22.64
CA LEU A 12 -41.34 -7.79 -21.43
C LEU A 12 -39.88 -8.13 -21.71
N VAL A 13 -39.58 -8.81 -22.83
CA VAL A 13 -38.20 -9.12 -23.24
C VAL A 13 -37.46 -7.84 -23.66
N GLY A 14 -38.12 -6.92 -24.37
CA GLY A 14 -37.55 -5.63 -24.74
C GLY A 14 -37.23 -4.75 -23.52
N ALA A 15 -38.12 -4.68 -22.54
CA ALA A 15 -37.90 -3.92 -21.31
C ALA A 15 -36.78 -4.54 -20.44
N ALA A 16 -36.71 -5.87 -20.36
CA ALA A 16 -35.62 -6.56 -19.66
C ALA A 16 -34.25 -6.33 -20.31
N LEU A 17 -34.18 -6.31 -21.65
CA LEU A 17 -32.93 -6.02 -22.37
C LEU A 17 -32.43 -4.59 -22.12
N ILE A 18 -33.34 -3.61 -22.08
CA ILE A 18 -33.01 -2.20 -21.83
C ILE A 18 -32.48 -2.02 -20.39
N PHE A 19 -33.05 -2.73 -19.41
CA PHE A 19 -32.57 -2.68 -18.01
C PHE A 19 -31.19 -3.32 -17.83
N VAL A 20 -30.88 -4.41 -18.54
CA VAL A 20 -29.57 -5.07 -18.47
C VAL A 20 -28.48 -4.20 -19.13
N LEU A 21 -28.80 -3.49 -20.21
CA LEU A 21 -27.85 -2.58 -20.87
C LEU A 21 -27.53 -1.34 -20.03
N ALA A 22 -28.49 -0.81 -19.25
CA ALA A 22 -28.27 0.35 -18.38
C ALA A 22 -27.47 0.02 -17.09
N ALA A 23 -27.47 -1.24 -16.65
CA ALA A 23 -26.71 -1.68 -15.47
C ALA A 23 -25.20 -1.85 -15.74
N CYS A 24 -24.79 -1.89 -17.02
CA CYS A 24 -23.38 -2.07 -17.40
C CYS A 24 -22.64 -0.76 -17.71
N THR A 25 -23.34 0.38 -17.73
CA THR A 25 -22.72 1.70 -17.91
C THR A 25 -22.41 2.36 -16.57
N GLY A 26 -21.71 1.62 -15.70
CA GLY A 26 -20.95 2.27 -14.63
C GLY A 26 -19.72 2.89 -15.25
N ALA A 27 -19.86 4.10 -15.81
CA ALA A 27 -18.69 4.89 -16.17
C ALA A 27 -17.93 5.14 -14.87
N SER A 28 -16.79 4.47 -14.70
CA SER A 28 -15.84 4.80 -13.63
C SER A 28 -15.47 6.26 -13.83
N GLU A 29 -15.91 7.14 -12.93
CA GLU A 29 -15.36 8.49 -12.88
C GLU A 29 -13.85 8.35 -12.68
N ALA A 30 -13.07 8.96 -13.57
CA ALA A 30 -11.64 9.05 -13.35
C ALA A 30 -11.44 9.83 -12.06
N ALA A 31 -10.85 9.19 -11.04
CA ALA A 31 -10.56 9.82 -9.77
C ALA A 31 -9.75 11.10 -10.02
N THR A 32 -10.11 12.19 -9.34
CA THR A 32 -9.32 13.42 -9.38
C THR A 32 -7.92 13.10 -8.85
N PRO A 33 -6.84 13.51 -9.54
CA PRO A 33 -5.47 13.29 -9.04
C PRO A 33 -5.35 13.84 -7.62
N SER A 34 -4.88 13.01 -6.69
CA SER A 34 -4.71 13.39 -5.29
C SER A 34 -3.28 13.10 -4.83
N ILE A 35 -2.78 13.88 -3.87
CA ILE A 35 -1.50 13.61 -3.23
C ILE A 35 -1.76 12.65 -2.07
N GLY A 36 -1.00 11.56 -2.00
CA GLY A 36 -1.13 10.54 -0.95
C GLY A 36 -2.02 9.34 -1.30
N ASP A 37 -2.59 9.25 -2.52
CA ASP A 37 -3.32 8.05 -2.97
C ASP A 37 -2.44 6.88 -3.40
N ARG A 38 -1.12 7.09 -3.40
CA ARG A 38 -0.13 6.09 -3.76
C ARG A 38 1.23 6.40 -3.14
N LEU A 39 1.96 5.33 -2.87
CA LEU A 39 3.38 5.35 -2.58
C LEU A 39 4.09 4.56 -3.69
N ILE A 40 5.11 5.16 -4.31
CA ILE A 40 5.88 4.51 -5.37
C ILE A 40 7.36 4.73 -5.04
N VAL A 41 8.10 3.64 -4.85
CA VAL A 41 9.53 3.65 -4.48
C VAL A 41 10.29 2.72 -5.43
N THR A 42 10.35 3.12 -6.70
CA THR A 42 10.92 2.32 -7.78
C THR A 42 11.50 3.22 -8.87
N GLU A 43 12.51 2.72 -9.59
CA GLU A 43 13.04 3.38 -10.79
C GLU A 43 12.57 2.61 -12.03
N GLY A 44 11.89 3.30 -12.95
CA GLY A 44 11.50 2.73 -14.26
C GLY A 44 10.33 1.74 -14.25
N SER A 45 10.05 1.08 -13.13
CA SER A 45 8.73 0.53 -12.81
C SER A 45 8.01 1.50 -11.87
N PHE A 46 6.68 1.59 -11.88
CA PHE A 46 5.92 2.51 -11.03
C PHE A 46 4.80 1.75 -10.32
N ASP A 47 5.19 0.69 -9.61
CA ASP A 47 4.26 -0.16 -8.87
C ASP A 47 3.90 0.51 -7.54
N ASN A 48 2.61 0.47 -7.19
CA ASN A 48 2.14 1.02 -5.93
C ASN A 48 2.56 0.10 -4.78
N LEU A 49 3.10 0.72 -3.72
CA LEU A 49 3.31 0.06 -2.44
C LEU A 49 2.05 0.12 -1.58
N PRO A 50 1.84 -0.88 -0.70
CA PRO A 50 0.71 -0.91 0.24
C PRO A 50 0.62 0.35 1.11
N LEU A 51 -0.57 0.95 1.20
CA LEU A 51 -0.81 2.13 2.03
C LEU A 51 -1.38 1.78 3.41
N THR A 52 -1.76 0.52 3.61
CA THR A 52 -2.21 0.00 4.90
C THR A 52 -1.48 -1.28 5.29
N ALA A 53 -1.38 -1.53 6.60
CA ALA A 53 -0.78 -2.76 7.12
C ALA A 53 -1.51 -4.01 6.58
N ALA A 54 -2.84 -3.96 6.46
CA ALA A 54 -3.64 -5.06 5.91
C ALA A 54 -3.30 -5.37 4.44
N GLU A 55 -3.15 -4.33 3.61
CA GLU A 55 -2.69 -4.50 2.22
C GLU A 55 -1.26 -5.06 2.16
N ALA A 56 -0.40 -4.66 3.09
CA ALA A 56 0.97 -5.16 3.17
C ALA A 56 1.01 -6.65 3.52
N GLU A 57 0.23 -7.07 4.53
CA GLU A 57 0.08 -8.49 4.89
C GLU A 57 -0.46 -9.32 3.72
N GLU A 58 -1.48 -8.83 3.01
CA GLU A 58 -2.03 -9.50 1.82
C GLU A 58 -0.99 -9.60 0.68
N ALA A 59 -0.16 -8.57 0.53
CA ALA A 59 0.95 -8.54 -0.43
C ALA A 59 2.19 -9.35 0.03
N GLY A 60 2.13 -10.00 1.20
CA GLY A 60 3.19 -10.88 1.70
C GLY A 60 4.35 -10.17 2.40
N TRP A 61 4.15 -8.92 2.84
CA TRP A 61 5.10 -8.24 3.71
C TRP A 61 5.10 -8.88 5.11
N ILE A 62 6.26 -8.88 5.75
CA ILE A 62 6.49 -9.47 7.06
C ILE A 62 6.40 -8.37 8.12
N ASP A 63 5.37 -8.44 8.96
CA ASP A 63 5.26 -7.61 10.16
C ASP A 63 6.25 -8.07 11.24
N THR A 64 7.07 -7.13 11.72
CA THR A 64 8.00 -7.36 12.83
C THR A 64 7.32 -7.33 14.21
N GLY A 65 6.05 -6.92 14.25
CA GLY A 65 5.15 -7.04 15.40
C GLY A 65 5.13 -5.80 16.30
N GLU A 66 6.24 -5.49 16.96
CA GLU A 66 6.28 -4.40 17.95
C GLU A 66 6.25 -3.02 17.29
N CYS A 67 5.42 -2.12 17.84
CA CYS A 67 5.49 -0.70 17.50
C CYS A 67 6.66 -0.06 18.25
N VAL A 68 7.71 0.31 17.52
CA VAL A 68 8.90 0.93 18.09
C VAL A 68 8.63 2.44 18.31
N PRO A 69 8.88 2.98 19.52
CA PRO A 69 8.65 4.40 19.80
C PRO A 69 9.34 5.31 18.78
N ASN A 70 8.61 6.32 18.30
CA ASN A 70 9.01 7.24 17.25
C ASN A 70 9.28 6.63 15.86
N MET A 71 8.97 5.35 15.65
CA MET A 71 9.28 4.63 14.42
C MET A 71 8.06 3.92 13.81
N GLY A 72 7.18 3.38 14.65
CA GLY A 72 6.03 2.58 14.21
C GLY A 72 6.34 1.08 14.14
N ARG A 73 5.44 0.34 13.50
CA ARG A 73 5.62 -1.08 13.15
C ARG A 73 6.34 -1.18 11.82
N HIS A 74 7.38 -2.00 11.76
CA HIS A 74 8.18 -2.19 10.56
C HIS A 74 7.67 -3.39 9.78
N PHE A 75 7.45 -3.19 8.49
CA PHE A 75 7.04 -4.21 7.54
C PHE A 75 8.14 -4.39 6.50
N LEU A 76 8.65 -5.60 6.42
CA LEU A 76 9.79 -5.97 5.59
C LEU A 76 9.34 -6.84 4.42
N GLN A 77 9.91 -6.63 3.24
CA GLN A 77 9.77 -7.56 2.13
C GLN A 77 11.09 -8.30 1.91
N MET A 78 11.07 -9.61 1.75
CA MET A 78 12.28 -10.38 1.46
C MET A 78 12.62 -10.36 -0.03
N MET A 79 13.89 -10.13 -0.36
CA MET A 79 14.46 -10.28 -1.70
C MET A 79 15.43 -11.47 -1.72
N GLY A 80 14.87 -12.68 -1.82
CA GLY A 80 15.62 -13.91 -1.65
C GLY A 80 15.90 -14.18 -0.17
N GLU A 81 17.17 -14.32 0.20
CA GLU A 81 17.60 -14.55 1.59
C GLU A 81 17.92 -13.26 2.35
N GLN A 82 17.74 -12.09 1.73
CA GLN A 82 18.05 -10.78 2.29
C GLN A 82 16.77 -9.93 2.43
N PRO A 83 16.69 -9.05 3.43
CA PRO A 83 15.65 -8.02 3.46
C PRO A 83 15.79 -7.11 2.24
N GLY A 84 14.66 -6.70 1.69
CA GLY A 84 14.58 -5.69 0.64
C GLY A 84 14.90 -4.31 1.21
N PRO A 85 15.37 -3.37 0.37
CA PRO A 85 15.88 -2.07 0.82
C PRO A 85 14.78 -1.08 1.22
N VAL A 86 13.50 -1.48 1.20
CA VAL A 86 12.36 -0.62 1.52
C VAL A 86 11.60 -1.25 2.67
N VAL A 87 11.41 -0.47 3.73
CA VAL A 87 10.62 -0.84 4.91
C VAL A 87 9.42 0.08 5.01
N LEU A 88 8.24 -0.50 5.15
CA LEU A 88 6.99 0.26 5.34
C LEU A 88 6.73 0.43 6.83
N LEU A 89 6.42 1.67 7.23
CA LEU A 89 6.22 2.03 8.63
C LEU A 89 4.75 2.34 8.87
N TYR A 90 4.11 1.55 9.73
CA TYR A 90 2.68 1.70 10.06
C TYR A 90 2.47 2.07 11.53
N ASN A 91 1.43 2.85 11.82
CA ASN A 91 0.96 3.05 13.19
C ASN A 91 0.13 1.83 13.69
N PRO A 92 -0.29 1.78 14.97
CA PRO A 92 -1.14 0.71 15.49
C PRO A 92 -2.51 0.58 14.81
N ALA A 93 -3.03 1.65 14.19
CA ALA A 93 -4.25 1.62 13.40
C ALA A 93 -4.04 1.01 11.99
N GLY A 94 -2.79 0.75 11.60
CA GLY A 94 -2.42 0.18 10.31
C GLY A 94 -2.30 1.22 9.19
N GLU A 95 -2.17 2.49 9.51
CA GLU A 95 -1.99 3.58 8.55
C GLU A 95 -0.51 3.80 8.26
N LEU A 96 -0.15 4.01 6.98
CA LEU A 96 1.22 4.29 6.57
C LEU A 96 1.65 5.66 7.09
N ILE A 97 2.66 5.68 7.96
CA ILE A 97 3.19 6.91 8.57
C ILE A 97 4.57 7.30 8.04
N GLY A 98 5.26 6.38 7.36
CA GLY A 98 6.57 6.64 6.79
C GLY A 98 7.12 5.46 6.00
N VAL A 99 8.32 5.67 5.46
CA VAL A 99 9.12 4.67 4.76
C VAL A 99 10.56 4.82 5.24
N GLU A 100 11.21 3.69 5.45
CA GLU A 100 12.65 3.63 5.67
C GLU A 100 13.32 2.98 4.45
N LEU A 101 14.46 3.55 4.04
CA LEU A 101 15.33 2.94 3.07
C LEU A 101 16.59 2.44 3.75
N GLU A 102 16.97 1.22 3.41
CA GLU A 102 18.15 0.57 3.95
C GLU A 102 19.21 0.38 2.85
N SER A 103 20.47 0.60 3.22
CA SER A 103 21.61 0.39 2.33
C SER A 103 22.69 -0.42 3.03
N LEU A 104 23.14 -1.47 2.34
CA LEU A 104 24.31 -2.25 2.77
C LEU A 104 25.63 -1.65 2.27
N SER A 105 25.55 -0.57 1.49
CA SER A 105 26.71 0.19 1.03
C SER A 105 26.83 1.47 1.84
N GLU A 106 28.06 1.94 2.02
CA GLU A 106 28.32 3.21 2.71
C GLU A 106 27.53 4.35 2.07
N GLN A 107 26.81 5.10 2.91
CA GLN A 107 26.04 6.27 2.49
C GLN A 107 26.57 7.55 3.13
N PRO A 108 26.42 8.70 2.46
CA PRO A 108 26.81 9.98 3.02
C PRO A 108 25.90 10.34 4.21
N ALA A 109 26.50 10.47 5.38
CA ALA A 109 25.84 10.96 6.59
C ALA A 109 26.28 12.40 6.89
N PRO A 110 25.35 13.37 7.06
CA PRO A 110 23.88 13.30 6.91
C PRO A 110 23.40 13.35 5.43
N PRO A 111 22.14 12.95 5.10
CA PRO A 111 21.02 12.65 6.01
C PRO A 111 20.87 11.16 6.41
N TRP A 112 21.71 10.27 5.88
CA TRP A 112 21.69 8.87 6.27
C TRP A 112 22.21 8.68 7.71
N GLU A 113 21.70 7.66 8.36
CA GLU A 113 22.07 7.21 9.70
C GLU A 113 22.96 5.97 9.55
N HIS A 114 24.14 5.97 10.18
CA HIS A 114 25.03 4.80 10.19
C HIS A 114 24.75 3.96 11.43
N LEU A 115 24.29 2.72 11.21
CA LEU A 115 23.97 1.77 12.26
C LEU A 115 25.07 0.71 12.34
N GLU A 116 26.15 1.03 13.06
CA GLU A 116 27.34 0.15 13.20
C GLU A 116 26.99 -1.28 13.65
N HIS A 117 25.95 -1.42 14.48
CA HIS A 117 25.51 -2.71 15.04
C HIS A 117 24.12 -3.15 14.53
N GLY A 118 23.49 -2.34 13.67
CA GLY A 118 22.13 -2.56 13.19
C GLY A 118 21.01 -2.38 14.23
N HIS A 119 19.86 -3.01 13.98
CA HIS A 119 18.65 -2.94 14.81
C HIS A 119 17.92 -4.31 14.81
N PRO A 120 16.91 -4.52 15.66
CA PRO A 120 16.14 -5.77 15.64
C PRO A 120 15.59 -6.06 14.23
N GLY A 121 15.83 -7.27 13.72
CA GLY A 121 15.48 -7.67 12.35
C GLY A 121 16.64 -7.56 11.34
N MET A 122 17.65 -6.74 11.64
CA MET A 122 18.89 -6.61 10.86
C MET A 122 20.09 -6.26 11.75
N GLU A 123 20.65 -7.26 12.40
CA GLU A 123 21.69 -7.12 13.44
C GLU A 123 23.11 -7.12 12.84
N PHE A 124 23.33 -6.30 11.82
CA PHE A 124 24.63 -6.11 11.17
C PHE A 124 24.78 -4.65 10.70
N GLU A 125 26.01 -4.23 10.37
CA GLU A 125 26.29 -2.86 9.94
C GLU A 125 25.54 -2.49 8.65
N HIS A 126 24.82 -1.37 8.67
CA HIS A 126 24.14 -0.81 7.50
C HIS A 126 23.84 0.69 7.67
N TRP A 127 23.27 1.32 6.64
CA TRP A 127 22.83 2.71 6.64
C TRP A 127 21.34 2.80 6.40
N THR A 128 20.66 3.70 7.11
CA THR A 128 19.23 3.91 6.96
C THR A 128 18.88 5.37 6.73
N ILE A 129 17.73 5.62 6.11
CA ILE A 129 17.16 6.97 6.01
C ILE A 129 15.64 6.88 6.09
N HIS A 130 15.08 7.71 6.96
CA HIS A 130 13.65 7.75 7.25
C HIS A 130 12.95 8.89 6.51
N PHE A 131 11.80 8.59 5.92
CA PHE A 131 10.88 9.57 5.34
C PHE A 131 9.54 9.47 6.06
N TRP A 132 9.10 10.58 6.64
CA TRP A 132 7.89 10.63 7.45
C TRP A 132 6.75 11.34 6.71
N PHE A 133 5.56 10.75 6.73
CA PHE A 133 4.31 11.33 6.24
C PHE A 133 3.42 11.86 7.37
N SER A 134 3.70 11.44 8.60
CA SER A 134 3.09 11.92 9.86
C SER A 134 4.19 12.27 10.86
N ASP A 135 3.86 12.94 11.97
CA ASP A 135 4.84 13.22 13.02
C ASP A 135 5.29 11.89 13.67
N PRO A 136 6.59 11.55 13.64
CA PRO A 136 7.07 10.32 14.26
C PRO A 136 6.77 10.26 15.76
N ALA A 137 6.65 11.39 16.46
CA ALA A 137 6.29 11.39 17.88
C ALA A 137 4.95 10.69 18.18
N ASP A 138 4.06 10.63 17.19
CA ASP A 138 2.74 9.99 17.28
C ASP A 138 2.71 8.57 16.70
N ALA A 139 3.85 8.03 16.25
CA ALA A 139 3.93 6.77 15.51
C ALA A 139 3.30 5.55 16.22
N CYS A 140 3.33 5.55 17.56
CA CYS A 140 2.74 4.50 18.40
C CYS A 140 1.58 5.00 19.28
N ALA A 141 1.00 6.16 18.97
CA ALA A 141 -0.23 6.59 19.60
C ALA A 141 -1.39 5.66 19.21
N ALA A 142 -2.34 5.47 20.13
CA ALA A 142 -3.50 4.59 19.99
C ALA A 142 -4.77 5.37 19.61
#